data_AF-A0A6A3CRB2-F1
#
_entry.id   AF-A0A6A3CRB2-F1
#
_cell.length_a   1.000
_cell.length_b   1.000
_cell.length_c   1.000
_cell.angle_alpha   90.00
_cell.angle_beta   90.00
_cell.angle_gamma   90.00
#
_symmetry.space_group_name_H-M   'P 1'
#
loop_
_entity.id
_entity.type
_entity.pdbx_description
1 polymer ?
#
loop_
_entity_poly.entity_id
_entity_poly.type
_entity_poly.pdbx_seq_one_letter_code
_entity_poly.pdbx_strand_id
1 'polypeptide(L)'
;MLCLDPKLDSHRFKDLLDEAIAARELKETKAYQKWAKKVSEIKPLTSPLRRKEKSAKQSESDLFVIISQRRNSEPSEEEFEAAQRKVESRKASN
;
A
#
# COMPACT_ATOMS: atom_id res chain seq x y z
N MET A 1 5.80 1.98 -13.08
CA MET A 1 5.73 3.29 -12.40
C MET A 1 4.53 3.30 -11.47
N LEU A 2 4.71 3.83 -10.27
CA LEU A 2 4.01 3.45 -9.04
C LEU A 2 2.61 4.09 -8.88
N CYS A 3 1.61 3.62 -9.62
CA CYS A 3 0.20 3.86 -9.26
C CYS A 3 -0.25 2.76 -8.28
N LEU A 4 0.29 2.77 -7.06
CA LEU A 4 0.06 1.70 -6.06
C LEU A 4 -1.31 1.78 -5.36
N ASP A 5 -2.10 2.82 -5.60
CA ASP A 5 -3.51 2.85 -5.16
C ASP A 5 -4.27 3.94 -5.94
N PRO A 6 -5.34 3.61 -6.70
CA PRO A 6 -6.12 4.59 -7.47
C PRO A 6 -6.69 5.76 -6.63
N LYS A 7 -6.78 5.58 -5.31
CA LYS A 7 -7.24 6.61 -4.36
C LYS A 7 -6.12 7.56 -3.91
N LEU A 8 -4.87 7.11 -3.92
CA LEU A 8 -3.69 7.90 -3.54
C LEU A 8 -3.20 8.80 -4.67
N ASP A 9 -3.52 8.47 -5.92
CA ASP A 9 -3.06 9.20 -7.11
C ASP A 9 -3.70 10.60 -7.25
N SER A 10 -4.81 10.85 -6.55
CA SER A 10 -5.47 12.16 -6.52
C SER A 10 -4.56 13.30 -6.05
N HIS A 11 -3.63 13.03 -5.12
CA HIS A 11 -2.71 14.02 -4.59
C HIS A 11 -1.59 14.33 -5.59
N ARG A 12 -1.07 13.30 -6.27
CA ARG A 12 -0.04 13.47 -7.31
C ARG A 12 -0.58 14.28 -8.48
N PHE A 13 -1.82 13.99 -8.87
CA PHE A 13 -2.49 14.73 -9.91
C PHE A 13 -2.76 16.19 -9.51
N LYS A 14 -3.04 16.45 -8.23
CA LYS A 14 -3.18 17.81 -7.71
C LYS A 14 -1.87 18.58 -7.81
N ASP A 15 -0.77 17.99 -7.37
CA ASP A 15 0.55 18.65 -7.40
C ASP A 15 0.99 18.99 -8.83
N LEU A 16 0.75 18.08 -9.79
CA LEU A 16 1.03 18.31 -11.21
C LEU A 16 0.20 19.48 -11.80
N LEU A 17 -1.07 19.57 -11.43
CA LEU A 17 -1.94 20.67 -11.87
C LEU A 17 -1.59 21.99 -11.19
N ASP A 18 -1.23 21.97 -9.90
CA ASP A 18 -0.75 23.15 -9.18
C ASP A 18 0.53 23.71 -9.83
N GLU A 19 1.45 22.84 -10.28
CA GLU A 19 2.67 23.24 -11.00
C GLU A 19 2.35 23.90 -12.36
N ALA A 20 1.46 23.30 -13.16
CA ALA A 20 1.06 23.88 -14.45
C ALA A 20 0.32 25.23 -14.30
N ILE A 21 -0.46 25.41 -13.23
CA ILE A 21 -1.11 26.68 -12.90
C ILE A 21 -0.06 27.71 -12.44
N ALA A 22 0.93 27.31 -11.64
CA ALA A 22 2.03 28.18 -11.22
C ALA A 22 2.91 28.63 -12.39
N ALA A 23 3.15 27.74 -13.35
CA ALA A 23 3.79 28.05 -14.64
C ALA A 23 2.93 28.97 -15.52
N ARG A 24 1.69 29.28 -15.11
CA ARG A 24 0.68 30.05 -15.84
C ARG A 24 0.33 29.45 -17.22
N GLU A 25 0.66 28.19 -17.43
CA GLU A 25 0.35 27.44 -18.64
C GLU A 25 -1.14 27.05 -18.64
N LEU A 26 -1.71 26.79 -17.46
CA LEU A 26 -3.12 26.50 -17.28
C LEU A 26 -3.85 27.58 -16.48
N LYS A 27 -5.09 27.91 -16.89
CA LYS A 27 -5.96 28.81 -16.13
C LYS A 27 -6.59 28.08 -14.96
N GLU A 28 -6.46 28.63 -13.78
CA GLU A 28 -7.11 28.13 -12.59
C GLU A 28 -8.64 28.16 -12.76
N THR A 29 -9.28 26.99 -12.69
CA THR A 29 -10.73 26.87 -12.83
C THR A 29 -11.40 26.69 -11.46
N LYS A 30 -12.62 27.21 -11.31
CA LYS A 30 -13.41 27.02 -10.07
C LYS A 30 -13.71 25.54 -9.80
N ALA A 31 -13.75 24.70 -10.84
CA ALA A 31 -13.90 23.26 -10.70
C ALA A 31 -12.64 22.62 -10.09
N TYR A 32 -11.46 23.02 -10.56
CA TYR A 32 -10.18 22.58 -9.99
C TYR A 32 -10.06 22.95 -8.52
N GLN A 33 -10.34 24.20 -8.15
CA GLN A 33 -10.28 24.65 -6.76
C GLN A 33 -11.17 23.84 -5.82
N LYS A 34 -12.41 23.55 -6.24
CA LYS A 34 -13.33 22.71 -5.46
C LYS A 34 -12.81 21.28 -5.30
N TRP A 35 -12.24 20.73 -6.37
CA TRP A 35 -11.67 19.39 -6.36
C TRP A 35 -10.39 19.31 -5.51
N ALA A 36 -9.47 20.26 -5.67
CA ALA A 36 -8.23 20.34 -4.92
C ALA A 36 -8.49 20.45 -3.41
N LYS A 37 -9.50 21.24 -3.00
CA LYS A 37 -9.96 21.30 -1.61
C LYS A 37 -10.43 19.94 -1.11
N LYS A 38 -11.25 19.23 -1.90
CA LYS A 38 -11.72 17.88 -1.58
C LYS A 38 -10.56 16.88 -1.48
N VAL A 39 -9.57 16.97 -2.36
CA VAL A 39 -8.35 16.13 -2.31
C VAL A 39 -7.53 16.43 -1.06
N SER A 40 -7.37 17.70 -0.69
CA SER A 40 -6.64 18.07 0.54
C SER A 40 -7.33 17.61 1.82
N GLU A 41 -8.67 17.47 1.79
CA GLU A 41 -9.48 16.98 2.89
C GLU A 41 -9.46 15.45 2.99
N ILE A 42 -9.15 14.75 1.88
CA ILE A 42 -8.80 13.33 1.91
C ILE A 42 -7.44 13.24 2.57
N LYS A 43 -7.43 13.14 3.90
CA LYS A 43 -6.23 12.89 4.70
C LYS A 43 -5.39 11.80 4.00
N PRO A 44 -4.06 11.96 3.87
CA PRO A 44 -3.20 10.83 3.56
C PRO A 44 -3.62 9.72 4.49
N LEU A 45 -3.98 8.57 3.95
CA LEU A 45 -4.32 7.41 4.76
C LEU A 45 -3.04 6.80 5.35
N THR A 46 -2.18 7.67 5.89
CA THR A 46 -0.98 7.37 6.63
C THR A 46 -1.38 7.29 8.09
N SER A 47 -2.16 6.26 8.35
CA SER A 47 -1.81 5.34 9.43
C SER A 47 -2.31 3.98 8.95
N PRO A 48 -1.42 2.97 8.81
CA PRO A 48 -1.83 1.60 8.51
C PRO A 48 -2.92 1.05 9.44
N LEU A 49 -3.14 1.71 10.58
CA LEU A 49 -4.04 1.35 11.68
C LEU A 49 -5.45 1.96 11.62
N ARG A 50 -5.76 2.85 10.68
CA ARG A 50 -7.05 3.61 10.69
C ARG A 50 -8.00 3.23 9.57
N ARG A 51 -7.92 2.00 9.05
CA ARG A 51 -8.93 1.48 8.12
C ARG A 51 -9.78 0.42 8.83
N LYS A 52 -11.04 0.82 9.05
CA LYS A 52 -12.23 0.00 9.36
C LYS A 52 -12.55 -0.15 10.85
N GLU A 53 -13.21 0.87 11.39
CA GLU A 53 -13.90 0.83 12.69
C GLU A 53 -15.23 0.04 12.60
N LYS A 54 -15.17 -1.17 12.05
CA LYS A 54 -16.26 -2.15 12.11
C LYS A 54 -15.66 -3.50 12.47
N SER A 55 -15.74 -3.80 13.77
CA SER A 55 -15.49 -5.09 14.42
C SER A 55 -14.14 -5.76 14.16
N ALA A 56 -13.12 -5.43 14.97
CA ALA A 56 -11.81 -6.08 14.88
C ALA A 56 -10.98 -6.15 16.19
N LYS A 57 -11.55 -5.85 17.37
CA LYS A 57 -10.76 -5.93 18.62
C LYS A 57 -10.21 -7.35 18.91
N GLN A 58 -10.91 -8.40 18.46
CA GLN A 58 -10.40 -9.79 18.53
C GLN A 58 -9.52 -10.17 17.34
N SER A 59 -9.74 -9.62 16.15
CA SER A 59 -8.97 -9.99 14.95
C SER A 59 -7.59 -9.35 14.91
N GLU A 60 -7.40 -8.17 15.52
CA GLU A 60 -6.06 -7.58 15.65
C GLU A 60 -5.18 -8.38 16.61
N SER A 61 -5.73 -8.84 17.75
CA SER A 61 -5.02 -9.74 18.67
C SER A 61 -4.73 -11.10 18.02
N ASP A 62 -5.68 -11.64 17.26
CA ASP A 62 -5.53 -12.93 16.58
C ASP A 62 -4.44 -12.85 15.48
N LEU A 63 -4.45 -11.80 14.65
CA LEU A 63 -3.38 -11.59 13.67
C LEU A 63 -2.01 -11.38 14.31
N PHE A 64 -1.94 -10.66 15.44
CA PHE A 64 -0.69 -10.47 16.17
C PHE A 64 -0.15 -11.80 16.73
N VAL A 65 -1.03 -12.67 17.22
CA VAL A 65 -0.69 -14.02 17.68
C VAL A 65 -0.18 -14.88 16.51
N ILE A 66 -0.88 -14.86 15.36
CA ILE A 66 -0.49 -15.63 14.17
C ILE A 66 0.88 -15.19 13.63
N ILE A 67 1.15 -13.88 13.56
CA ILE A 67 2.43 -13.36 13.08
C ILE A 67 3.56 -13.69 14.05
N SER A 68 3.31 -13.60 15.36
CA SER A 68 4.30 -13.94 16.39
C SER A 68 4.63 -15.43 16.37
N GLN A 69 3.63 -16.29 16.19
CA GLN A 69 3.80 -17.74 16.06
C GLN A 69 4.65 -18.09 14.83
N ARG A 70 4.40 -17.44 13.67
CA ARG A 70 5.19 -17.66 12.45
C ARG A 70 6.64 -17.18 12.54
N ARG A 71 6.90 -16.09 13.28
CA ARG A 71 8.28 -15.61 13.50
C ARG A 71 9.09 -16.54 14.39
N ASN A 72 8.45 -17.21 15.34
CA ASN A 72 9.12 -18.20 16.19
C ASN A 72 9.36 -19.54 15.47
N SER A 73 8.79 -19.71 14.28
CA SER A 73 8.98 -20.88 13.42
C SER A 73 9.74 -20.50 12.14
N GLU A 74 10.81 -19.70 12.25
CA GLU A 74 11.74 -19.55 11.13
C GLU A 74 12.27 -20.95 10.78
N PRO A 75 12.10 -21.41 9.52
CA PRO A 75 12.63 -22.69 9.10
C PRO A 75 14.14 -22.66 9.27
N SER A 76 14.70 -23.75 9.78
CA SER A 76 16.15 -23.89 9.86
C SER A 76 16.77 -23.81 8.46
N GLU A 77 18.03 -23.40 8.37
CA GLU A 77 18.75 -23.31 7.09
C GLU A 77 18.72 -24.65 6.34
N GLU A 78 18.78 -25.77 7.06
CA GLU A 78 18.66 -27.13 6.51
C GLU A 78 17.28 -27.42 5.88
N GLU A 79 16.19 -27.04 6.54
CA GLU A 79 14.84 -27.19 5.98
C GLU A 79 14.63 -26.31 4.74
N PHE A 80 15.26 -25.14 4.72
CA PHE A 80 15.23 -24.23 3.58
C PHE A 80 16.01 -24.77 2.38
N GLU A 81 17.21 -25.31 2.59
CA GLU A 81 17.99 -25.98 1.56
C GLU A 81 17.28 -27.22 1.00
N ALA A 82 16.67 -28.03 1.87
CA ALA A 82 15.86 -29.17 1.45
C ALA A 82 14.66 -28.76 0.58
N ALA A 83 14.01 -27.64 0.93
CA ALA A 83 12.92 -27.08 0.13
C ALA A 83 13.42 -26.56 -1.23
N GLN A 84 14.56 -25.87 -1.29
CA GLN A 84 15.17 -25.41 -2.55
C GLN A 84 15.49 -26.58 -3.47
N ARG A 85 16.16 -27.61 -2.95
CA ARG A 85 16.53 -28.81 -3.72
C ARG A 85 15.30 -29.53 -4.29
N LYS A 86 14.17 -29.50 -3.56
CA LYS A 86 12.90 -30.11 -4.01
C LYS A 86 12.19 -29.33 -5.10
N VAL A 87 12.35 -28.00 -5.12
CA VAL A 87 11.85 -27.15 -6.20
C VAL A 87 12.72 -27.29 -7.45
N GLU A 88 14.05 -27.34 -7.27
CA GLU A 88 15.01 -27.47 -8.37
C GLU A 88 14.88 -28.83 -9.08
N SER A 89 14.73 -29.92 -8.32
CA SER A 89 14.46 -31.26 -8.90
C SER A 89 13.14 -31.35 -9.67
N ARG A 90 12.10 -30.59 -9.28
CA ARG A 90 10.85 -30.49 -10.04
C ARG A 90 11.00 -29.66 -11.31
N LYS A 91 11.83 -28.61 -11.28
CA LYS A 91 12.16 -27.80 -12.46
C LYS A 91 12.99 -28.57 -13.49
N ALA A 92 13.90 -29.44 -13.04
CA ALA A 92 14.71 -30.25 -13.94
C ALA A 92 13.92 -31.40 -14.61
N SER A 93 12.72 -31.70 -14.12
CA SER A 93 11.87 -32.79 -14.62
C SER A 93 10.76 -32.32 -15.58
N ASN A 94 10.74 -31.04 -15.97
CA ASN A 94 9.76 -30.43 -16.88
C ASN A 94 10.49 -29.73 -18.02
#